data_AF-A0A3N4JVA5-F1
#
_entry.id   AF-A0A3N4JVA5-F1
#
_cell.length_a   1.000
_cell.length_b   1.000
_cell.length_c   1.000
_cell.angle_alpha   90.00
_cell.angle_beta   90.00
_cell.angle_gamma   90.00
#
_symmetry.space_group_name_H-M   'P 1'
#
loop_
_entity.id
_entity.type
_entity.pdbx_description
1 polymer ?
#
loop_
_entity_poly.entity_id
_entity_poly.type
_entity_poly.pdbx_seq_one_letter_code
_entity_poly.pdbx_strand_id
1 'polypeptide(L)'
;MKWKDIAALVNIKLSTCHDIYARSKVDNTPTNKHRTGRPPIFDEAEKEKLCLFITQDKRTRQLGWEDLLTELGYACSVRTLRNVKWCQDRLHWTYEDWIQTLWTDESTFSTTGFGHRPWVLCRPEEEFHPDCIDETWESGRESVMIWGGFCGEMKSELQVIPPGVKVDSVYYVTHILDPVLIPFWHQTCEHYGWTQVVEDGAPSHQRFAKHCRAINQVEILPWPPQSLDLNLIEALWGDMETELGETFGQIKDIEVIIRAVKAILDSIEISRLDGLIRSMPECLEAVIAAVYSYSQKGANSREYRTDTVPTIGGHGNPQPLPYS
;
A
#
# COMPACT_ATOMS: atom_id res chain seq x y z
N MET A 1 1.94 -48.38 -19.07
CA MET A 1 2.95 -47.31 -18.99
C MET A 1 3.06 -46.90 -17.52
N LYS A 2 4.26 -46.89 -16.90
CA LYS A 2 4.36 -46.57 -15.46
C LYS A 2 4.21 -45.07 -15.27
N TRP A 3 3.73 -44.63 -14.10
CA TRP A 3 3.53 -43.20 -13.80
C TRP A 3 4.82 -42.37 -13.94
N LYS A 4 5.99 -42.98 -13.66
CA LYS A 4 7.30 -42.37 -13.91
C LYS A 4 7.57 -42.14 -15.39
N ASP A 5 7.15 -43.06 -16.25
CA ASP A 5 7.32 -42.95 -17.69
C ASP A 5 6.38 -41.89 -18.25
N ILE A 6 5.14 -41.81 -17.73
CA ILE A 6 4.15 -40.76 -18.08
C ILE A 6 4.67 -39.39 -17.64
N ALA A 7 5.11 -39.26 -16.39
CA ALA A 7 5.68 -38.03 -15.83
C ALA A 7 6.91 -37.55 -16.62
N ALA A 8 7.76 -38.47 -17.09
CA ALA A 8 8.89 -38.16 -17.94
C ALA A 8 8.46 -37.76 -19.37
N LEU A 9 7.42 -38.38 -19.92
CA LEU A 9 6.89 -38.07 -21.26
C LEU A 9 6.18 -36.71 -21.32
N VAL A 10 5.50 -36.31 -20.24
CA VAL A 10 4.80 -35.02 -20.13
C VAL A 10 5.55 -33.98 -19.29
N ASN A 11 6.81 -34.26 -18.94
CA ASN A 11 7.74 -33.41 -18.19
C ASN A 11 7.14 -32.66 -16.97
N ILE A 12 6.32 -33.36 -16.18
CA ILE A 12 5.77 -32.83 -14.92
C ILE A 12 6.14 -33.74 -13.75
N LYS A 13 6.26 -33.17 -12.55
CA LYS A 13 6.59 -33.95 -11.33
C LYS A 13 5.57 -35.07 -11.15
N LEU A 14 6.06 -36.25 -10.73
CA LEU A 14 5.24 -37.44 -10.49
C LEU A 14 4.04 -37.15 -9.56
N SER A 15 4.24 -36.29 -8.55
CA SER A 15 3.18 -35.83 -7.64
C SER A 15 2.07 -35.08 -8.37
N THR A 16 2.43 -34.21 -9.31
CA THR A 16 1.47 -33.42 -10.10
C THR A 16 0.65 -34.31 -11.05
N CYS A 17 1.26 -35.35 -11.63
CA CYS A 17 0.53 -36.38 -12.37
C CYS A 17 -0.53 -37.06 -11.50
N HIS A 18 -0.17 -37.40 -10.25
CA HIS A 18 -1.10 -38.01 -9.30
C HIS A 18 -2.25 -37.05 -8.94
N ASP A 19 -1.96 -35.77 -8.69
CA ASP A 19 -2.97 -34.78 -8.31
C ASP A 19 -3.94 -34.45 -9.45
N ILE A 20 -3.46 -34.42 -10.69
CA ILE A 20 -4.31 -34.22 -11.87
C ILE A 20 -5.18 -35.46 -12.09
N TYR A 21 -4.61 -36.65 -11.99
CA TYR A 21 -5.37 -37.90 -12.12
C TYR A 21 -6.44 -38.05 -11.03
N ALA A 22 -6.08 -37.76 -9.78
CA ALA A 22 -7.01 -37.78 -8.65
C ALA A 22 -8.16 -36.79 -8.83
N ARG A 23 -7.89 -35.57 -9.32
CA ARG A 23 -8.95 -34.59 -9.64
C ARG A 23 -9.82 -35.02 -10.81
N SER A 24 -9.24 -35.58 -11.87
CA SER A 24 -10.00 -36.07 -13.03
C SER A 24 -10.98 -37.18 -12.68
N LYS A 25 -10.66 -38.00 -11.66
CA LYS A 25 -11.53 -39.06 -11.13
C LYS A 25 -12.79 -38.53 -10.43
N VAL A 26 -12.74 -37.29 -9.92
CA VAL A 26 -13.85 -36.65 -9.18
C VAL A 26 -14.70 -35.79 -10.12
N ASP A 27 -14.05 -34.95 -10.93
CA ASP A 27 -14.74 -33.89 -11.68
C ASP A 27 -14.94 -34.20 -13.17
N ASN A 28 -14.43 -35.35 -13.65
CA ASN A 28 -14.51 -35.85 -15.04
C ASN A 28 -14.11 -34.83 -16.13
N THR A 29 -13.39 -33.76 -15.75
CA THR A 29 -12.95 -32.67 -16.64
C THR A 29 -11.57 -32.14 -16.20
N PRO A 30 -10.67 -31.76 -17.15
CA PRO A 30 -9.33 -31.27 -16.83
C PRO A 30 -9.21 -29.73 -16.76
N THR A 31 -10.32 -28.99 -16.83
CA THR A 31 -10.32 -27.50 -16.92
C THR A 31 -10.48 -26.81 -15.57
N ASN A 32 -9.70 -25.75 -15.34
CA ASN A 32 -9.87 -24.86 -14.19
C ASN A 32 -11.17 -24.04 -14.30
N LYS A 33 -11.90 -23.86 -13.19
CA LYS A 33 -13.07 -22.96 -13.15
C LYS A 33 -12.66 -21.50 -13.36
N HIS A 34 -13.42 -20.77 -14.17
CA HIS A 34 -13.31 -19.31 -14.32
C HIS A 34 -13.69 -18.58 -13.02
N ARG A 35 -13.01 -17.46 -12.71
CA ARG A 35 -13.35 -16.56 -11.60
C ARG A 35 -14.35 -15.50 -12.05
N THR A 36 -15.45 -15.32 -11.32
CA THR A 36 -16.45 -14.26 -11.54
C THR A 36 -16.04 -12.94 -10.86
N GLY A 37 -16.23 -11.80 -11.53
CA GLY A 37 -16.00 -10.45 -10.99
C GLY A 37 -16.93 -10.08 -9.81
N ARG A 38 -16.58 -9.01 -9.08
CA ARG A 38 -17.14 -8.70 -7.75
C ARG A 38 -18.40 -7.81 -7.83
N PRO A 39 -19.56 -8.24 -7.30
CA PRO A 39 -20.77 -7.40 -7.18
C PRO A 39 -20.72 -6.43 -5.97
N PRO A 40 -21.50 -5.33 -5.98
CA PRO A 40 -21.54 -4.31 -4.90
C PRO A 40 -22.23 -4.80 -3.62
N ILE A 41 -21.89 -4.20 -2.47
CA ILE A 41 -22.09 -4.78 -1.12
C ILE A 41 -23.26 -4.21 -0.29
N PHE A 42 -23.66 -2.94 -0.42
CA PHE A 42 -24.76 -2.39 0.40
C PHE A 42 -25.79 -1.68 -0.48
N ASP A 43 -27.06 -1.76 -0.08
CA ASP A 43 -28.07 -0.87 -0.65
C ASP A 43 -28.00 0.52 0.00
N GLU A 44 -28.65 1.52 -0.60
CA GLU A 44 -28.62 2.90 -0.09
C GLU A 44 -29.20 3.04 1.33
N ALA A 45 -30.10 2.14 1.76
CA ALA A 45 -30.72 2.19 3.09
C ALA A 45 -29.76 1.75 4.20
N GLU A 46 -28.81 0.87 3.89
CA GLU A 46 -27.79 0.41 4.84
C GLU A 46 -26.70 1.47 5.09
N LYS A 47 -26.39 2.28 4.07
CA LYS A 47 -25.48 3.44 4.18
C LYS A 47 -26.06 4.51 5.12
N GLU A 48 -27.35 4.79 5.01
CA GLU A 48 -28.05 5.80 5.81
C GLU A 48 -28.07 5.43 7.31
N LYS A 49 -28.23 4.14 7.64
CA LYS A 49 -28.16 3.64 9.03
C LYS A 49 -26.80 3.85 9.69
N LEU A 50 -25.70 3.70 8.94
CA LEU A 50 -24.34 3.87 9.44
C LEU A 50 -24.05 5.34 9.80
N CYS A 51 -24.45 6.26 8.93
CA CYS A 51 -24.35 7.70 9.20
C CYS A 51 -25.18 8.12 10.41
N LEU A 52 -26.41 7.60 10.54
CA LEU A 52 -27.28 7.88 11.67
C LEU A 52 -26.68 7.38 12.99
N PHE A 53 -26.12 6.16 13.03
CA PHE A 53 -25.58 5.56 14.25
C PHE A 53 -24.31 6.29 14.79
N ILE A 54 -23.40 6.68 13.88
CA ILE A 54 -22.17 7.41 14.23
C ILE A 54 -22.49 8.82 14.75
N THR A 55 -23.54 9.45 14.22
CA THR A 55 -23.93 10.82 14.60
C THR A 55 -24.93 10.89 15.75
N GLN A 56 -25.49 9.74 16.19
CA GLN A 56 -26.65 9.63 17.07
C GLN A 56 -26.45 10.19 18.49
N ASP A 57 -25.31 9.94 19.13
CA ASP A 57 -25.15 10.25 20.56
C ASP A 57 -23.71 10.67 20.93
N LYS A 58 -23.58 11.42 22.04
CA LYS A 58 -22.30 11.88 22.60
C LYS A 58 -21.41 10.70 22.99
N ARG A 59 -22.01 9.57 23.39
CA ARG A 59 -21.32 8.31 23.72
C ARG A 59 -20.62 7.72 22.50
N THR A 60 -21.29 7.60 21.35
CA THR A 60 -20.72 6.98 20.15
C THR A 60 -19.63 7.85 19.50
N ARG A 61 -19.66 9.17 19.75
CA ARG A 61 -18.58 10.11 19.38
C ARG A 61 -17.34 10.05 20.28
N GLN A 62 -17.43 9.42 21.46
CA GLN A 62 -16.38 9.37 22.48
C GLN A 62 -15.79 7.97 22.70
N LEU A 63 -16.31 6.94 22.03
CA LEU A 63 -15.79 5.57 22.11
C LEU A 63 -14.38 5.48 21.55
N GLY A 64 -13.54 4.65 22.18
CA GLY A 64 -12.25 4.26 21.64
C GLY A 64 -12.42 3.53 20.31
N TRP A 65 -11.49 3.72 19.37
CA TRP A 65 -11.57 3.12 18.05
C TRP A 65 -11.66 1.58 18.08
N GLU A 66 -11.07 0.94 19.10
CA GLU A 66 -11.14 -0.51 19.33
C GLU A 66 -12.52 -0.97 19.81
N ASP A 67 -13.21 -0.16 20.63
CA ASP A 67 -14.56 -0.44 21.10
C ASP A 67 -15.59 -0.19 19.99
N LEU A 68 -15.37 0.81 19.13
CA LEU A 68 -16.16 1.03 17.91
C LEU A 68 -16.03 -0.14 16.94
N LEU A 69 -14.82 -0.68 16.74
CA LEU A 69 -14.58 -1.86 15.91
C LEU A 69 -15.31 -3.09 16.44
N THR A 70 -15.33 -3.24 17.77
CA THR A 70 -15.97 -4.36 18.46
C THR A 70 -17.51 -4.23 18.44
N GLU A 71 -18.06 -3.03 18.66
CA GLU A 71 -19.52 -2.77 18.57
C GLU A 71 -20.03 -2.88 17.12
N LEU A 72 -19.22 -2.53 16.12
CA LEU A 72 -19.60 -2.56 14.70
C LEU A 72 -19.22 -3.88 13.97
N GLY A 73 -18.49 -4.79 14.61
CA GLY A 73 -18.13 -6.10 14.06
C GLY A 73 -17.09 -6.08 12.93
N TYR A 74 -16.27 -5.02 12.83
CA TYR A 74 -15.29 -4.85 11.74
C TYR A 74 -13.95 -5.56 12.05
N ALA A 75 -13.43 -6.31 11.08
CA ALA A 75 -12.13 -6.99 11.17
C ALA A 75 -10.93 -6.18 10.59
N CYS A 76 -10.95 -4.85 10.69
CA CYS A 76 -9.88 -3.98 10.17
C CYS A 76 -9.01 -3.38 11.29
N SER A 77 -7.80 -2.92 10.96
CA SER A 77 -6.89 -2.34 11.94
C SER A 77 -7.33 -0.94 12.39
N VAL A 78 -6.97 -0.52 13.62
CA VAL A 78 -7.23 0.85 14.12
C VAL A 78 -6.64 1.91 13.18
N ARG A 79 -5.49 1.63 12.57
CA ARG A 79 -4.87 2.48 11.54
C ARG A 79 -5.79 2.64 10.34
N THR A 80 -6.31 1.54 9.83
CA THR A 80 -7.25 1.53 8.71
C THR A 80 -8.48 2.39 8.98
N LEU A 81 -9.03 2.35 10.20
CA LEU A 81 -10.12 3.25 10.59
C LEU A 81 -9.70 4.72 10.65
N ARG A 82 -8.51 5.02 11.17
CA ARG A 82 -7.99 6.41 11.19
C ARG A 82 -7.84 6.97 9.79
N ASN A 83 -7.38 6.15 8.84
CA ASN A 83 -7.29 6.54 7.43
C ASN A 83 -8.68 6.83 6.85
N VAL A 84 -9.67 5.95 7.09
CA VAL A 84 -11.06 6.17 6.64
C VAL A 84 -11.64 7.44 7.25
N LYS A 85 -11.47 7.64 8.55
CA LYS A 85 -11.95 8.84 9.24
C LYS A 85 -11.32 10.09 8.66
N TRP A 86 -10.00 10.08 8.44
CA TRP A 86 -9.27 11.18 7.82
C TRP A 86 -9.79 11.52 6.43
N CYS A 87 -10.06 10.48 5.61
CA CYS A 87 -10.64 10.64 4.28
C CYS A 87 -12.05 11.21 4.35
N GLN A 88 -12.93 10.66 5.21
CA GLN A 88 -14.30 11.13 5.41
C GLN A 88 -14.35 12.61 5.83
N ASP A 89 -13.45 13.01 6.72
CA ASP A 89 -13.34 14.39 7.18
C ASP A 89 -12.91 15.35 6.07
N ARG A 90 -12.42 14.85 4.92
CA ARG A 90 -11.90 15.65 3.79
C ARG A 90 -12.61 15.39 2.47
N LEU A 91 -13.69 14.60 2.45
CA LEU A 91 -14.51 14.43 1.25
C LEU A 91 -15.14 15.74 0.76
N HIS A 92 -15.30 16.72 1.64
CA HIS A 92 -15.82 18.04 1.30
C HIS A 92 -14.76 18.99 0.73
N TRP A 93 -13.47 18.61 0.77
CA TRP A 93 -12.39 19.44 0.26
C TRP A 93 -12.45 19.54 -1.26
N THR A 94 -12.29 20.76 -1.72
CA THR A 94 -12.31 21.15 -3.13
C THR A 94 -10.90 21.12 -3.72
N TYR A 95 -10.81 21.29 -5.04
CA TYR A 95 -9.52 21.42 -5.71
C TYR A 95 -8.71 22.59 -5.13
N GLU A 96 -9.37 23.69 -4.79
CA GLU A 96 -8.78 24.89 -4.20
C GLU A 96 -8.19 24.62 -2.81
N ASP A 97 -8.70 23.64 -2.08
CA ASP A 97 -8.12 23.20 -0.80
C ASP A 97 -6.88 22.32 -1.04
N TRP A 98 -6.97 21.40 -2.02
CA TRP A 98 -5.86 20.48 -2.33
C TRP A 98 -4.67 21.15 -3.00
N ILE A 99 -4.89 22.18 -3.81
CA ILE A 99 -3.81 22.94 -4.46
C ILE A 99 -2.94 23.68 -3.43
N GLN A 100 -3.49 24.01 -2.25
CA GLN A 100 -2.79 24.62 -1.12
C GLN A 100 -2.10 23.60 -0.21
N THR A 101 -2.02 22.33 -0.62
CA THR A 101 -1.31 21.29 0.12
C THR A 101 0.10 21.11 -0.44
N LEU A 102 1.11 21.21 0.44
CA LEU A 102 2.50 20.92 0.13
C LEU A 102 2.79 19.46 0.45
N TRP A 103 2.92 18.64 -0.59
CA TRP A 103 3.22 17.21 -0.50
C TRP A 103 4.72 17.00 -0.40
N THR A 104 5.21 16.34 0.65
CA THR A 104 6.65 16.07 0.84
C THR A 104 6.86 14.63 1.25
N ASP A 105 8.00 14.05 0.85
CA ASP A 105 8.40 12.70 1.25
C ASP A 105 9.87 12.39 0.87
N GLU A 106 10.41 11.30 1.41
CA GLU A 106 11.69 10.71 1.03
C GLU A 106 11.53 9.41 0.23
N SER A 107 12.02 9.39 -1.02
CA SER A 107 12.07 8.17 -1.83
C SER A 107 13.51 7.67 -2.02
N THR A 108 13.65 6.37 -2.26
CA THR A 108 14.94 5.70 -2.47
C THR A 108 15.06 5.16 -3.88
N PHE A 109 15.95 5.75 -4.68
CA PHE A 109 16.27 5.29 -6.03
C PHE A 109 17.46 4.34 -5.98
N SER A 110 17.36 3.19 -6.66
CA SER A 110 18.37 2.12 -6.60
C SER A 110 18.94 1.77 -7.97
N THR A 111 20.14 1.19 -7.99
CA THR A 111 20.76 0.67 -9.23
C THR A 111 20.12 -0.63 -9.73
N THR A 112 19.17 -1.21 -8.99
CA THR A 112 18.48 -2.46 -9.33
C THR A 112 17.25 -2.22 -10.19
N GLY A 113 17.43 -1.56 -11.33
CA GLY A 113 16.36 -1.24 -12.28
C GLY A 113 15.32 -0.27 -11.71
N PHE A 114 14.62 0.42 -12.60
CA PHE A 114 13.52 1.31 -12.23
C PHE A 114 12.24 0.78 -12.86
N GLY A 115 11.18 0.68 -12.06
CA GLY A 115 9.88 0.17 -12.49
C GLY A 115 9.48 -1.18 -11.92
N HIS A 116 8.22 -1.53 -12.15
CA HIS A 116 7.66 -2.83 -11.81
C HIS A 116 8.44 -3.95 -12.51
N ARG A 117 8.72 -5.03 -11.77
CA ARG A 117 9.26 -6.26 -12.36
C ARG A 117 8.47 -6.59 -13.63
N PRO A 118 9.09 -6.68 -14.81
CA PRO A 118 8.36 -7.01 -16.02
C PRO A 118 7.65 -8.35 -15.80
N TRP A 119 6.32 -8.34 -15.96
CA TRP A 119 5.55 -9.59 -15.94
C TRP A 119 5.81 -10.31 -17.25
N VAL A 120 6.75 -11.25 -17.24
CA VAL A 120 7.01 -12.11 -18.40
C VAL A 120 6.01 -13.25 -18.38
N LEU A 121 5.24 -13.41 -19.46
CA LEU A 121 4.40 -14.58 -19.66
C LEU A 121 5.28 -15.75 -20.13
N CYS A 122 6.00 -16.34 -19.19
CA CYS A 122 6.96 -17.41 -19.44
C CYS A 122 6.28 -18.78 -19.42
N ARG A 123 6.55 -19.63 -20.42
CA ARG A 123 6.21 -21.07 -20.35
C ARG A 123 7.20 -21.77 -19.42
N PRO A 124 6.84 -22.88 -18.74
CA PRO A 124 7.76 -23.55 -17.81
C PRO A 124 9.10 -23.97 -18.43
N GLU A 125 9.15 -24.24 -19.74
CA GLU A 125 10.37 -24.62 -20.46
C GLU A 125 11.28 -23.43 -20.79
N GLU A 126 10.76 -22.21 -20.68
CA GLU A 126 11.46 -20.95 -20.98
C GLU A 126 11.93 -20.25 -19.70
N GLU A 127 11.80 -20.88 -18.52
CA GLU A 127 12.14 -20.28 -17.21
C GLU A 127 13.60 -19.80 -17.14
N PHE A 128 14.50 -20.43 -17.90
CA PHE A 128 15.90 -20.03 -18.02
C PHE A 128 16.24 -19.36 -19.35
N HIS A 129 15.23 -18.98 -20.13
CA HIS A 129 15.43 -18.22 -21.36
C HIS A 129 15.95 -16.83 -20.99
N PRO A 130 16.96 -16.27 -21.69
CA PRO A 130 17.50 -14.95 -21.41
C PRO A 130 16.43 -13.85 -21.35
N ASP A 131 15.36 -13.98 -22.16
CA ASP A 131 14.23 -13.05 -22.18
C ASP A 131 13.24 -13.23 -21.01
N CYS A 132 13.41 -14.27 -20.19
CA CYS A 132 12.54 -14.64 -19.05
C CYS A 132 13.27 -14.59 -17.70
N ILE A 133 14.57 -14.31 -17.71
CA ILE A 133 15.39 -14.09 -16.52
C ILE A 133 15.66 -12.59 -16.39
N ASP A 134 15.34 -12.03 -15.23
CA ASP A 134 15.84 -10.72 -14.83
C ASP A 134 17.19 -10.92 -14.11
N GLU A 135 18.28 -10.35 -14.64
CA GLU A 135 19.62 -10.54 -14.09
C GLU A 135 19.75 -9.86 -12.71
N THR A 136 19.55 -10.63 -11.63
CA THR A 136 19.86 -10.16 -10.28
C THR A 136 21.34 -10.34 -9.97
N TRP A 137 22.07 -9.23 -9.90
CA TRP A 137 23.48 -9.23 -9.50
C TRP A 137 23.67 -9.46 -7.99
N GLU A 138 24.63 -10.32 -7.62
CA GLU A 138 24.94 -10.69 -6.23
C GLU A 138 25.85 -9.70 -5.48
N SER A 139 26.44 -8.66 -6.11
CA SER A 139 27.36 -7.75 -5.41
C SER A 139 27.37 -6.28 -5.89
N GLY A 140 26.65 -5.38 -5.22
CA GLY A 140 26.80 -3.93 -5.44
C GLY A 140 25.50 -3.15 -5.61
N ARG A 141 24.47 -3.48 -4.81
CA ARG A 141 23.26 -2.65 -4.77
C ARG A 141 23.62 -1.35 -4.08
N GLU A 142 23.56 -0.28 -4.85
CA GLU A 142 23.70 1.07 -4.35
C GLU A 142 22.36 1.77 -4.49
N SER A 143 22.03 2.57 -3.50
CA SER A 143 20.79 3.32 -3.49
C SER A 143 21.04 4.70 -2.91
N VAL A 144 20.30 5.67 -3.42
CA VAL A 144 20.33 7.05 -2.96
C VAL A 144 18.94 7.43 -2.47
N MET A 145 18.89 7.97 -1.26
CA MET A 145 17.65 8.53 -0.71
C MET A 145 17.58 10.00 -1.10
N ILE A 146 16.42 10.42 -1.57
CA ILE A 146 16.18 11.78 -2.06
C ILE A 146 14.91 12.29 -1.40
N TRP A 147 15.00 13.47 -0.80
CA TRP A 147 13.84 14.22 -0.32
C TRP A 147 13.36 15.16 -1.42
N GLY A 148 12.04 15.30 -1.55
CA GLY A 148 11.42 16.27 -2.43
C GLY A 148 10.03 16.67 -1.97
N GLY A 149 9.47 17.65 -2.67
CA GLY A 149 8.12 18.14 -2.44
C GLY A 149 7.52 18.85 -3.63
N PHE A 150 6.20 18.96 -3.66
CA PHE A 150 5.49 19.82 -4.62
C PHE A 150 4.20 20.39 -4.00
N CYS A 151 3.79 21.55 -4.47
CA CYS A 151 2.56 22.24 -4.05
C CYS A 151 1.94 22.94 -5.25
N GLY A 152 0.71 22.58 -5.60
CA GLY A 152 0.09 23.03 -6.84
C GLY A 152 0.96 22.71 -8.05
N GLU A 153 1.34 23.75 -8.77
CA GLU A 153 2.21 23.72 -9.95
C GLU A 153 3.70 23.86 -9.63
N MET A 154 4.06 24.09 -8.36
CA MET A 154 5.44 24.35 -7.92
C MET A 154 6.11 23.07 -7.42
N LYS A 155 7.39 22.88 -7.77
CA LYS A 155 8.23 21.76 -7.35
C LYS A 155 9.37 22.27 -6.47
N SER A 156 9.73 21.53 -5.42
CA SER A 156 10.88 21.85 -4.58
C SER A 156 12.18 21.46 -5.28
N GLU A 157 13.31 21.98 -4.78
CA GLU A 157 14.60 21.38 -5.09
C GLU A 157 14.67 19.96 -4.46
N LEU A 158 15.29 19.03 -5.17
CA LEU A 158 15.57 17.69 -4.66
C LEU A 158 16.82 17.67 -3.80
N GLN A 159 16.64 17.27 -2.53
CA GLN A 159 17.74 17.14 -1.57
C GLN A 159 18.22 15.70 -1.53
N VAL A 160 19.44 15.48 -2.01
CA VAL A 160 20.10 14.16 -1.95
C VAL A 160 20.63 13.92 -0.54
N ILE A 161 20.30 12.77 0.02
CA ILE A 161 20.81 12.30 1.31
C ILE A 161 22.00 11.37 1.03
N PRO A 162 23.21 11.67 1.54
CA PRO A 162 24.39 10.87 1.25
C PRO A 162 24.25 9.41 1.76
N PRO A 163 24.80 8.43 1.03
CA PRO A 163 24.76 7.03 1.43
C PRO A 163 25.36 6.81 2.83
N GLY A 164 24.74 5.94 3.63
CA GLY A 164 25.20 5.59 4.97
C GLY A 164 24.91 6.64 6.06
N VAL A 165 24.30 7.77 5.72
CA VAL A 165 23.85 8.76 6.70
C VAL A 165 22.55 8.31 7.34
N LYS A 166 22.49 8.37 8.67
CA LYS A 166 21.25 8.17 9.41
C LYS A 166 20.46 9.48 9.43
N VAL A 167 19.29 9.48 8.80
CA VAL A 167 18.34 10.60 8.85
C VAL A 167 17.66 10.61 10.23
N ASP A 168 18.23 11.35 11.17
CA ASP A 168 17.58 11.66 12.43
C ASP A 168 16.96 13.07 12.41
N SER A 169 16.33 13.45 13.52
CA SER A 169 15.64 14.73 13.61
C SER A 169 16.57 15.95 13.48
N VAL A 170 17.84 15.82 13.88
CA VAL A 170 18.82 16.92 13.74
C VAL A 170 19.27 17.03 12.29
N TYR A 171 19.57 15.90 11.65
CA TYR A 171 19.90 15.86 10.23
C TYR A 171 18.77 16.44 9.38
N TYR A 172 17.54 15.99 9.63
CA TYR A 172 16.36 16.49 8.92
C TYR A 172 16.21 18.01 9.06
N VAL A 173 16.36 18.56 10.27
CA VAL A 173 16.31 20.02 10.48
C VAL A 173 17.38 20.75 9.67
N THR A 174 18.62 20.29 9.79
CA THR A 174 19.81 21.02 9.29
C THR A 174 20.02 20.92 7.79
N HIS A 175 19.52 19.86 7.15
CA HIS A 175 19.78 19.60 5.73
C HIS A 175 18.53 19.61 4.85
N ILE A 176 17.33 19.48 5.44
CA ILE A 176 16.08 19.40 4.68
C ILE A 176 15.13 20.52 5.11
N LEU A 177 14.75 20.56 6.39
CA LEU A 177 13.67 21.42 6.87
C LEU A 177 14.03 22.92 6.76
N ASP A 178 15.14 23.34 7.37
CA ASP A 178 15.57 24.73 7.41
C ASP A 178 16.10 25.26 6.06
N PRO A 179 16.96 24.53 5.32
CA PRO A 179 17.50 25.06 4.07
C PRO A 179 16.59 24.89 2.84
N VAL A 180 15.66 23.93 2.85
CA VAL A 180 14.87 23.59 1.65
C VAL A 180 13.37 23.71 1.89
N LEU A 181 12.81 22.97 2.87
CA LEU A 181 11.36 22.90 3.07
C LEU A 181 10.78 24.24 3.50
N ILE A 182 11.34 24.92 4.51
CA ILE A 182 10.84 26.20 5.02
C ILE A 182 10.88 27.30 3.94
N PRO A 183 11.99 27.52 3.22
CA PRO A 183 12.03 28.47 2.13
C PRO A 183 11.01 28.15 1.03
N PHE A 184 10.86 26.87 0.68
CA PHE A 184 9.87 26.46 -0.32
C PHE A 184 8.43 26.68 0.19
N TRP A 185 8.14 26.34 1.44
CA TRP A 185 6.84 26.59 2.06
C TRP A 185 6.49 28.08 2.02
N HIS A 186 7.42 28.98 2.35
CA HIS A 186 7.18 30.43 2.23
C HIS A 186 6.83 30.86 0.79
N GLN A 187 7.51 30.31 -0.22
CA GLN A 187 7.19 30.59 -1.62
C GLN A 187 5.79 30.09 -2.00
N THR A 188 5.42 28.88 -1.55
CA THR A 188 4.08 28.35 -1.78
C THR A 188 3.00 29.17 -1.08
N CYS A 189 3.30 29.69 0.12
CA CYS A 189 2.42 30.55 0.89
C CYS A 189 2.17 31.90 0.20
N GLU A 190 3.21 32.46 -0.43
CA GLU A 190 3.11 33.68 -1.22
C GLU A 190 2.27 33.48 -2.49
N HIS A 191 2.35 32.29 -3.11
CA HIS A 191 1.67 32.01 -4.36
C HIS A 191 0.21 31.54 -4.19
N TYR A 192 -0.04 30.58 -3.31
CA TYR A 192 -1.35 29.93 -3.14
C TYR A 192 -2.13 30.41 -1.91
N GLY A 193 -1.54 31.27 -1.08
CA GLY A 193 -2.05 31.55 0.26
C GLY A 193 -1.58 30.50 1.26
N TRP A 194 -2.10 30.52 2.49
CA TRP A 194 -1.56 29.73 3.59
C TRP A 194 -1.60 28.21 3.33
N THR A 195 -0.44 27.61 3.05
CA THR A 195 -0.33 26.19 2.66
C THR A 195 -0.07 25.27 3.86
N GLN A 196 -0.51 24.02 3.73
CA GLN A 196 -0.31 22.98 4.75
C GLN A 196 0.65 21.90 4.25
N VAL A 197 1.62 21.54 5.08
CA VAL A 197 2.65 20.56 4.74
C VAL A 197 2.23 19.15 5.13
N VAL A 198 2.36 18.21 4.21
CA VAL A 198 2.23 16.77 4.45
C VAL A 198 3.61 16.20 4.68
N GLU A 199 3.82 15.67 5.89
CA GLU A 199 4.96 14.84 6.25
C GLU A 199 4.43 13.52 6.83
N ASP A 200 5.18 12.44 6.64
CA ASP A 200 4.87 11.18 7.28
C ASP A 200 5.16 11.24 8.81
N GLY A 201 4.70 10.23 9.55
CA GLY A 201 4.91 10.15 10.99
C GLY A 201 6.33 9.72 11.40
N ALA A 202 7.33 9.80 10.53
CA ALA A 202 8.65 9.24 10.79
C ALA A 202 9.30 9.83 12.06
N PRO A 203 10.17 9.05 12.75
CA PRO A 203 10.90 9.54 13.91
C PRO A 203 11.77 10.77 13.65
N SER A 204 12.28 10.94 12.42
CA SER A 204 13.01 12.14 11.97
C SER A 204 12.15 13.41 12.07
N HIS A 205 10.86 13.30 11.74
CA HIS A 205 9.91 14.41 11.78
C HIS A 205 9.45 14.76 13.20
N GLN A 206 9.92 14.07 14.24
CA GLN A 206 9.54 14.37 15.61
C GLN A 206 10.56 15.31 16.29
N ARG A 207 10.42 15.54 17.60
CA ARG A 207 11.40 16.26 18.46
C ARG A 207 11.87 17.61 17.91
N PHE A 208 13.08 17.68 17.33
CA PHE A 208 13.69 18.94 16.87
C PHE A 208 12.97 19.49 15.64
N ALA A 209 12.59 18.62 14.70
CA ALA A 209 11.83 18.99 13.51
C ALA A 209 10.48 19.63 13.89
N LYS A 210 9.76 19.01 14.84
CA LYS A 210 8.51 19.57 15.39
C LYS A 210 8.72 20.95 16.02
N HIS A 211 9.81 21.16 16.76
CA HIS A 211 10.10 22.45 17.38
C HIS A 211 10.48 23.52 16.34
N CYS A 212 11.30 23.16 15.36
CA CYS A 212 11.69 24.04 14.26
C CYS A 212 10.47 24.51 13.46
N ARG A 213 9.55 23.61 13.12
CA ARG A 213 8.28 23.99 12.46
C ARG A 213 7.44 24.92 13.30
N ALA A 214 7.34 24.68 14.61
CA ALA A 214 6.58 25.54 15.50
C ALA A 214 7.17 26.96 15.60
N ILE A 215 8.50 27.10 15.60
CA ILE A 215 9.17 28.42 15.57
C ILE A 215 8.89 29.14 14.25
N ASN A 216 8.95 28.43 13.13
CA ASN A 216 8.73 28.98 11.80
C ASN A 216 7.25 29.05 11.39
N GLN A 217 6.34 28.67 12.29
CA GLN A 217 4.89 28.66 12.07
C GLN A 217 4.44 27.84 10.85
N VAL A 218 5.20 26.80 10.51
CA VAL A 218 4.85 25.87 9.42
C VAL A 218 3.64 25.05 9.86
N GLU A 219 2.54 25.15 9.12
CA GLU A 219 1.35 24.35 9.38
C GLU A 219 1.51 22.94 8.79
N ILE A 220 1.33 21.92 9.65
CA ILE A 220 1.31 20.52 9.23
C ILE A 220 -0.13 20.06 9.07
N LEU A 221 -0.46 19.48 7.92
CA LEU A 221 -1.71 18.77 7.71
C LEU A 221 -1.69 17.50 8.58
N PRO A 222 -2.62 17.29 9.54
CA PRO A 222 -2.60 16.11 10.38
C PRO A 222 -2.71 14.85 9.52
N TRP A 223 -1.64 14.07 9.36
CA TRP A 223 -1.57 12.96 8.41
C TRP A 223 -1.93 11.61 9.04
N PRO A 224 -2.69 10.73 8.37
CA PRO A 224 -3.04 9.43 8.91
C PRO A 224 -1.83 8.47 8.87
N PRO A 225 -1.59 7.63 9.90
CA PRO A 225 -0.37 6.84 10.01
C PRO A 225 -0.11 5.92 8.81
N GLN A 226 1.11 5.99 8.25
CA GLN A 226 1.61 5.11 7.18
C GLN A 226 0.67 5.09 5.94
N SER A 227 0.18 6.23 5.48
CA SER A 227 -0.77 6.29 4.35
C SER A 227 -0.07 6.77 3.09
N LEU A 228 0.86 5.97 2.57
CA LEU A 228 1.60 6.30 1.35
C LEU A 228 0.65 6.46 0.15
N ASP A 229 -0.39 5.62 0.07
CA ASP A 229 -1.44 5.66 -0.96
C ASP A 229 -2.21 7.00 -1.03
N LEU A 230 -2.12 7.84 0.00
CA LEU A 230 -2.77 9.16 0.05
C LEU A 230 -1.80 10.31 -0.25
N ASN A 231 -0.49 10.08 -0.22
CA ASN A 231 0.50 11.12 -0.43
C ASN A 231 0.78 11.25 -1.94
N LEU A 232 0.34 12.32 -2.58
CA LEU A 232 0.43 12.46 -4.03
C LEU A 232 1.87 12.45 -4.56
N ILE A 233 2.86 12.78 -3.74
CA ILE A 233 4.26 12.73 -4.16
C ILE A 233 4.73 11.29 -4.41
N GLU A 234 4.08 10.29 -3.82
CA GLU A 234 4.39 8.87 -4.10
C GLU A 234 4.03 8.50 -5.55
N ALA A 235 2.92 9.05 -6.06
CA ALA A 235 2.57 8.90 -7.46
C ALA A 235 3.58 9.63 -8.37
N LEU A 236 4.07 10.80 -7.95
CA LEU A 236 5.12 11.53 -8.66
C LEU A 236 6.44 10.74 -8.68
N TRP A 237 6.82 10.12 -7.56
CA TRP A 237 7.97 9.22 -7.50
C TRP A 237 7.80 8.03 -8.45
N GLY A 238 6.61 7.43 -8.50
CA GLY A 238 6.30 6.34 -9.43
C GLY A 238 6.44 6.75 -10.90
N ASP A 239 6.00 7.96 -11.26
CA ASP A 239 6.21 8.50 -12.61
C ASP A 239 7.70 8.65 -12.93
N MET A 240 8.48 9.17 -11.97
CA MET A 240 9.92 9.36 -12.12
C MET A 240 10.67 8.03 -12.24
N GLU A 241 10.31 7.02 -11.46
CA GLU A 241 10.87 5.67 -11.58
C GLU A 241 10.52 5.04 -12.93
N THR A 242 9.29 5.22 -13.39
CA THR A 242 8.86 4.71 -14.70
C THR A 242 9.69 5.34 -15.83
N GLU A 243 9.80 6.67 -15.83
CA GLU A 243 10.57 7.42 -16.82
C GLU A 243 12.08 7.06 -16.78
N LEU A 244 12.65 6.89 -15.59
CA LEU A 244 14.04 6.41 -15.43
C LEU A 244 14.22 5.03 -16.08
N GLY A 245 13.26 4.13 -15.87
CA GLY A 245 13.29 2.77 -16.41
C GLY A 245 13.16 2.76 -17.92
N GLU A 246 12.26 3.57 -18.47
CA GLU A 246 12.03 3.68 -19.91
C GLU A 246 13.19 4.37 -20.64
N THR A 247 13.75 5.45 -20.08
CA THR A 247 14.79 6.25 -20.73
C THR A 247 16.19 5.64 -20.57
N PHE A 248 16.52 5.09 -19.40
CA PHE A 248 17.88 4.62 -19.10
C PHE A 248 17.98 3.11 -18.88
N GLY A 249 16.85 2.41 -18.70
CA GLY A 249 16.84 1.01 -18.31
C GLY A 249 17.45 0.82 -16.93
N GLN A 250 18.67 0.30 -16.88
CA GLN A 250 19.41 0.08 -15.64
C GLN A 250 20.60 1.05 -15.54
N ILE A 251 20.61 1.88 -14.49
CA ILE A 251 21.70 2.80 -14.20
C ILE A 251 22.59 2.21 -13.10
N LYS A 252 23.90 2.10 -13.36
CA LYS A 252 24.89 1.52 -12.43
C LYS A 252 25.62 2.56 -11.56
N ASP A 253 25.47 3.84 -11.88
CA ASP A 253 26.19 4.94 -11.22
C ASP A 253 25.19 5.86 -10.50
N ILE A 254 25.35 6.01 -9.18
CA ILE A 254 24.50 6.88 -8.35
C ILE A 254 24.51 8.32 -8.85
N GLU A 255 25.65 8.85 -9.32
CA GLU A 255 25.73 10.24 -9.79
C GLU A 255 24.93 10.45 -11.08
N VAL A 256 24.80 9.40 -11.91
CA VAL A 256 23.94 9.42 -13.09
C VAL A 256 22.47 9.37 -12.65
N ILE A 257 22.13 8.53 -11.66
CA ILE A 257 20.77 8.48 -11.09
C ILE A 257 20.36 9.86 -10.57
N ILE A 258 21.20 10.50 -9.74
CA ILE A 258 20.89 11.82 -9.16
C ILE A 258 20.62 12.85 -10.26
N ARG A 259 21.46 12.89 -11.30
CA ARG A 259 21.29 13.83 -12.42
C ARG A 259 20.03 13.54 -13.23
N ALA A 260 19.75 12.26 -13.48
CA ALA A 260 18.58 11.83 -14.22
C ALA A 260 17.29 12.14 -13.46
N VAL A 261 17.22 11.81 -12.17
CA VAL A 261 16.08 12.13 -11.28
C VAL A 261 15.79 13.63 -11.31
N LYS A 262 16.82 14.49 -11.16
CA LYS A 262 16.64 15.95 -11.23
C LYS A 262 16.11 16.40 -12.59
N ALA A 263 16.69 15.91 -13.68
CA ALA A 263 16.25 16.26 -15.03
C ALA A 263 14.81 15.81 -15.33
N ILE A 264 14.42 14.62 -14.84
CA ILE A 264 13.07 14.09 -15.01
C ILE A 264 12.06 14.91 -14.21
N LEU A 265 12.38 15.25 -12.95
CA LEU A 265 11.50 16.12 -12.17
C LEU A 265 11.28 17.46 -12.88
N ASP A 266 12.34 18.05 -13.45
CA ASP A 266 12.24 19.30 -14.21
C ASP A 266 11.37 19.14 -15.46
N SER A 267 11.43 18.00 -16.16
CA SER A 267 10.62 17.73 -17.35
C SER A 267 9.16 17.35 -17.07
N ILE A 268 8.79 17.03 -15.82
CA ILE A 268 7.40 16.76 -15.48
C ILE A 268 6.57 18.03 -15.68
N GLU A 269 5.63 17.95 -16.61
CA GLU A 269 4.70 19.01 -16.97
C GLU A 269 3.76 19.37 -15.81
N ILE A 270 3.42 20.65 -15.72
CA ILE A 270 2.50 21.16 -14.69
C ILE A 270 1.13 20.47 -14.76
N SER A 271 0.68 20.11 -15.97
CA SER A 271 -0.58 19.38 -16.16
C SER A 271 -0.61 18.03 -15.44
N ARG A 272 0.54 17.39 -15.23
CA ARG A 272 0.62 16.15 -14.45
C ARG A 272 0.34 16.42 -12.97
N LEU A 273 0.95 17.47 -12.41
CA LEU A 273 0.73 17.88 -11.02
C LEU A 273 -0.74 18.25 -10.78
N ASP A 274 -1.33 19.04 -11.68
CA ASP A 274 -2.76 19.37 -11.65
C ASP A 274 -3.63 18.10 -11.69
N GLY A 275 -3.30 17.14 -12.56
CA GLY A 275 -3.98 15.85 -12.63
C GLY A 275 -3.91 15.05 -11.34
N LEU A 276 -2.76 15.04 -10.67
CA LEU A 276 -2.60 14.39 -9.36
C LEU A 276 -3.51 15.03 -8.31
N ILE A 277 -3.54 16.37 -8.24
CA ILE A 277 -4.40 17.10 -7.30
C ILE A 277 -5.87 16.80 -7.56
N ARG A 278 -6.30 16.80 -8.83
CA ARG A 278 -7.67 16.46 -9.22
C ARG A 278 -8.08 15.02 -8.89
N SER A 279 -7.13 14.10 -8.78
CA SER A 279 -7.39 12.71 -8.42
C SER A 279 -7.68 12.50 -6.93
N MET A 280 -7.39 13.49 -6.06
CA MET A 280 -7.54 13.34 -4.62
C MET A 280 -8.92 12.86 -4.16
N PRO A 281 -10.04 13.42 -4.63
CA PRO A 281 -11.37 12.94 -4.24
C PRO A 281 -11.56 11.45 -4.53
N GLU A 282 -11.12 10.99 -5.71
CA GLU A 282 -11.21 9.58 -6.11
C GLU A 282 -10.31 8.69 -5.24
N CYS A 283 -9.11 9.16 -4.88
CA CYS A 283 -8.22 8.48 -3.94
C CYS A 283 -8.87 8.32 -2.56
N LEU A 284 -9.52 9.36 -2.03
CA LEU A 284 -10.23 9.29 -0.76
C LEU A 284 -11.37 8.27 -0.82
N GLU A 285 -12.18 8.31 -1.88
CA GLU A 285 -13.27 7.36 -2.09
C GLU A 285 -12.77 5.92 -2.19
N ALA A 286 -11.67 5.68 -2.90
CA ALA A 286 -11.06 4.36 -3.03
C ALA A 286 -10.58 3.81 -1.69
N VAL A 287 -9.91 4.63 -0.87
CA VAL A 287 -9.48 4.23 0.49
C VAL A 287 -10.68 3.89 1.36
N ILE A 288 -11.72 4.72 1.33
CA ILE A 288 -12.95 4.48 2.07
C ILE A 288 -13.59 3.16 1.62
N ALA A 289 -13.74 2.94 0.32
CA ALA A 289 -14.36 1.73 -0.26
C ALA A 289 -13.57 0.45 0.05
N ALA A 290 -12.23 0.50 0.02
CA ALA A 290 -11.38 -0.65 0.26
C ALA A 290 -11.63 -1.28 1.64
N VAL A 291 -11.75 -0.44 2.68
CA VAL A 291 -11.94 -0.87 4.08
C VAL A 291 -13.29 -1.54 4.30
N TYR A 292 -14.35 -0.99 3.70
CA TYR A 292 -15.68 -1.60 3.76
C TYR A 292 -15.70 -3.00 3.14
N SER A 293 -14.84 -3.25 2.15
CA SER A 293 -14.76 -4.53 1.44
C SER A 293 -14.03 -5.65 2.21
N TYR A 294 -13.20 -5.31 3.20
CA TYR A 294 -12.48 -6.26 4.08
C TYR A 294 -13.36 -6.78 5.22
N SER A 295 -14.30 -5.97 5.73
CA SER A 295 -15.23 -6.33 6.81
C SER A 295 -15.99 -7.62 6.55
N GLN A 296 -16.55 -7.75 5.34
CA GLN A 296 -17.42 -8.86 4.97
C GLN A 296 -16.70 -10.21 4.84
N LYS A 297 -15.37 -10.20 4.65
CA LYS A 297 -14.58 -11.45 4.63
C LYS A 297 -14.23 -11.94 6.04
N GLY A 298 -14.10 -11.05 7.02
CA GLY A 298 -13.79 -11.41 8.41
C GLY A 298 -14.97 -12.06 9.14
N ALA A 299 -16.20 -11.68 8.80
CA ALA A 299 -17.42 -12.26 9.36
C ALA A 299 -17.67 -13.71 8.86
N ASN A 300 -17.36 -14.01 7.59
CA ASN A 300 -17.58 -15.33 7.01
C ASN A 300 -16.49 -16.37 7.32
N SER A 301 -15.41 -16.00 8.02
CA SER A 301 -14.36 -16.93 8.45
C SER A 301 -14.51 -17.48 9.87
N ARG A 302 -15.61 -17.16 10.58
CA ARG A 302 -15.91 -17.65 11.94
C ARG A 302 -17.13 -18.56 12.05
N GLU A 303 -17.64 -19.08 10.94
CA GLU A 303 -18.58 -20.20 10.95
C GLU A 303 -17.99 -21.37 10.14
N TYR A 304 -18.25 -22.58 10.62
CA TYR A 304 -17.69 -23.88 10.22
C TYR A 304 -16.39 -24.31 10.91
N ARG A 305 -16.54 -24.73 12.18
CA ARG A 305 -16.24 -26.13 12.55
C ARG A 305 -17.02 -26.55 13.80
N THR A 306 -18.31 -26.84 13.64
CA THR A 306 -19.00 -27.81 14.49
C THR A 306 -19.11 -29.11 13.72
N ASP A 307 -17.99 -29.79 13.56
CA ASP A 307 -18.03 -31.20 13.19
C ASP A 307 -18.53 -31.97 14.41
N THR A 308 -19.82 -32.24 14.39
CA THR A 308 -20.49 -33.38 15.02
C THR A 308 -19.53 -34.54 15.31
N VAL A 309 -19.35 -34.84 16.60
CA VAL A 309 -18.75 -36.10 17.06
C VAL A 309 -19.81 -37.19 16.84
N PRO A 310 -19.52 -38.26 16.06
CA PRO A 310 -20.39 -39.42 16.04
C PRO A 310 -20.27 -40.14 17.38
N THR A 311 -21.39 -40.24 18.08
CA THR A 311 -21.64 -41.18 19.16
C THR A 311 -21.24 -42.60 18.75
N ILE A 312 -20.19 -43.14 19.37
CA ILE A 312 -19.99 -44.59 19.44
C ILE A 312 -20.65 -45.06 20.73
N GLY A 313 -21.75 -45.78 20.54
CA GLY A 313 -22.53 -46.42 21.59
C GLY A 313 -21.74 -47.47 22.34
N GLY A 314 -22.07 -47.60 23.62
CA GLY A 314 -21.58 -48.65 24.48
C GLY A 314 -22.09 -50.03 24.07
N HIS A 315 -21.17 -51.00 24.09
CA HIS A 315 -21.42 -52.40 24.38
C HIS A 315 -20.38 -52.74 25.46
N GLY A 316 -20.78 -53.07 26.69
CA GLY A 316 -21.57 -54.24 27.02
C GLY A 316 -20.59 -55.32 27.48
N ASN A 317 -20.05 -55.17 28.69
CA ASN A 317 -19.12 -56.11 29.31
C ASN A 317 -19.94 -57.27 29.92
N PRO A 318 -19.83 -58.52 29.46
CA PRO A 318 -20.58 -59.62 30.03
C PRO A 318 -19.84 -60.22 31.23
N GLN A 319 -20.46 -60.10 32.41
CA GLN A 319 -20.15 -60.94 33.57
C GLN A 319 -20.80 -62.32 33.41
N PRO A 320 -20.08 -63.41 33.70
CA PRO A 320 -20.68 -64.65 34.17
C PRO A 320 -20.39 -64.85 35.66
N LEU A 321 -21.47 -65.03 36.43
CA LEU A 321 -21.50 -65.69 37.75
C LEU A 321 -21.69 -67.22 37.54
N PRO A 322 -21.65 -68.08 38.58
CA PRO A 322 -20.55 -68.48 39.45
C PRO A 322 -20.39 -70.03 39.53
N TYR A 323 -19.60 -70.53 40.48
CA TYR A 323 -19.35 -71.95 40.88
C TYR A 323 -18.41 -72.74 39.93
N SER A 324 -17.25 -73.24 40.37
CA SER A 324 -16.99 -74.14 41.51
C SER A 324 -15.60 -73.94 42.09
#